data_AF-A0A1X6YF57-F1
#
_entry.id   AF-A0A1X6YF57-F1
#
_cell.length_a   1.000
_cell.length_b   1.000
_cell.length_c   1.000
_cell.angle_alpha   90.00
_cell.angle_beta   90.00
_cell.angle_gamma   90.00
#
_symmetry.space_group_name_H-M   'P 1'
#
loop_
_entity.id
_entity.type
_entity.pdbx_description
1 polymer ?
#
loop_
_entity_poly.entity_id
_entity_poly.type
_entity_poly.pdbx_seq_one_letter_code
_entity_poly.pdbx_strand_id
1 'polypeptide(L)'
;MTGAGKSPHVLLSEYEKAVAPTDRFLDTDVTPILLGLFGEVGSVMSTSKKLHREKGAFAGGYMRDVEEELGDTLWYVAALCRRLKLSLADLFAEVLGSGNYAVHIAANSDPRHPVAQVISASDLAPLDTVLLRLGERSARLLGVEMEAKTAKPLLLDFIAVYIEALQASGVPFSTVLGGNITKVTGRFLKPAAEDLPDFDSTFPSEEQLPRTFEIQITQRPNGRSYLRWHGVFIGDPLSDNIADPDGYRFHDVFHFANAAILHWSPTFRALIKHKRKSKPEVDEAQDSGRAIVVDEGVSAYIFSHAKTLNFFEGQNSVSFDLLKAIQNFVRGYEVEQCPLNLWEKAILQGFEVFRQMRLNNGGIVIGNRDERTIRYKQLGGERT
;
A
#
# COMPACT_ATOMS: atom_id res chain seq x y z
N MET A 1 -3.34 -28.72 4.27
CA MET A 1 -3.87 -28.03 3.09
C MET A 1 -2.68 -27.49 2.32
N THR A 2 -2.46 -28.02 1.12
CA THR A 2 -1.37 -27.63 0.23
C THR A 2 -1.44 -26.13 -0.02
N GLY A 3 -0.39 -25.40 0.33
CA GLY A 3 -0.29 -23.98 0.00
C GLY A 3 -0.53 -23.80 -1.49
N ALA A 4 -1.56 -23.04 -1.84
CA ALA A 4 -1.76 -22.59 -3.21
C ALA A 4 -0.54 -21.73 -3.56
N GLY A 5 0.48 -22.35 -4.17
CA GLY A 5 1.58 -21.61 -4.77
C GLY A 5 0.97 -20.61 -5.74
N LYS A 6 1.36 -19.33 -5.62
CA LYS A 6 0.97 -18.29 -6.59
C LYS A 6 1.22 -18.84 -7.99
N SER A 7 0.22 -18.79 -8.86
CA SER A 7 0.37 -19.24 -10.24
C SER A 7 1.57 -18.50 -10.87
N PRO A 8 2.51 -19.20 -11.53
CA PRO A 8 3.68 -18.56 -12.13
C PRO A 8 3.33 -17.65 -13.34
N HIS A 9 2.07 -17.67 -13.78
CA HIS A 9 1.55 -16.90 -14.90
C HIS A 9 0.28 -16.14 -14.49
N VAL A 10 0.10 -14.96 -15.09
CA VAL A 10 -1.08 -14.11 -14.97
C VAL A 10 -1.55 -13.79 -16.39
N LEU A 11 -2.80 -14.09 -16.73
CA LEU A 11 -3.32 -13.72 -18.05
C LEU A 11 -3.58 -12.21 -18.09
N LEU A 12 -3.27 -11.54 -19.21
CA LEU A 12 -3.57 -10.12 -19.38
C LEU A 12 -5.06 -9.83 -19.22
N SER A 13 -5.93 -10.73 -19.70
CA SER A 13 -7.38 -10.60 -19.55
C SER A 13 -7.85 -10.79 -18.09
N GLU A 14 -7.13 -11.55 -17.27
CA GLU A 14 -7.36 -11.65 -15.83
C GLU A 14 -6.89 -10.37 -15.12
N TYR A 15 -5.72 -9.85 -15.51
CA TYR A 15 -5.21 -8.58 -15.03
C TYR A 15 -6.20 -7.44 -15.30
N GLU A 16 -6.69 -7.29 -16.54
CA GLU A 16 -7.67 -6.26 -16.91
C GLU A 16 -8.91 -6.31 -16.02
N LYS A 17 -9.46 -7.51 -15.79
CA LYS A 17 -10.63 -7.72 -14.93
C LYS A 17 -10.34 -7.39 -13.47
N ALA A 18 -9.17 -7.77 -12.96
CA ALA A 18 -8.79 -7.57 -11.57
C ALA A 18 -8.57 -6.08 -11.22
N VAL A 19 -7.97 -5.30 -12.12
CA VAL A 19 -7.67 -3.89 -11.88
C VAL A 19 -8.80 -2.92 -12.27
N ALA A 20 -9.74 -3.34 -13.11
CA ALA A 20 -10.89 -2.51 -13.50
C ALA A 20 -11.65 -1.87 -12.32
N PRO A 21 -12.05 -2.59 -11.25
CA PRO A 21 -12.80 -2.00 -10.13
C PRO A 21 -11.96 -1.05 -9.25
N THR A 22 -10.63 -0.98 -9.48
CA THR A 22 -9.75 -0.07 -8.73
C THR A 22 -9.66 1.31 -9.37
N ASP A 23 -10.21 1.50 -10.57
CA ASP A 23 -10.31 2.80 -11.22
C ASP A 23 -11.39 3.64 -10.52
N ARG A 24 -10.95 4.74 -9.89
CA ARG A 24 -11.81 5.65 -9.14
C ARG A 24 -12.18 6.91 -9.92
N PHE A 25 -11.62 7.07 -11.12
CA PHE A 25 -11.93 8.18 -12.02
C PHE A 25 -13.21 7.87 -12.81
N LEU A 26 -13.86 8.91 -13.33
CA LEU A 26 -15.01 8.72 -14.21
C LEU A 26 -14.56 8.15 -15.57
N ASP A 27 -15.43 7.39 -16.23
CA ASP A 27 -15.18 6.85 -17.57
C ASP A 27 -14.93 7.94 -18.63
N THR A 28 -15.31 9.19 -18.34
CA THR A 28 -15.06 10.36 -19.18
C THR A 28 -13.74 11.08 -18.87
N ASP A 29 -13.11 10.78 -17.73
CA ASP A 29 -11.90 11.49 -17.27
C ASP A 29 -10.66 10.99 -18.00
N VAL A 30 -10.32 11.55 -19.15
CA VAL A 30 -9.13 11.12 -19.89
C VAL A 30 -7.85 11.82 -19.42
N THR A 31 -7.93 13.11 -19.10
CA THR A 31 -6.76 13.93 -18.74
C THR A 31 -5.99 13.37 -17.54
N PRO A 32 -6.63 12.98 -16.40
CA PRO A 32 -5.89 12.40 -15.27
C PRO A 32 -5.18 11.09 -15.62
N ILE A 33 -5.76 10.29 -16.52
CA ILE A 33 -5.16 9.02 -16.96
C ILE A 33 -3.92 9.26 -17.81
N LEU A 34 -3.97 10.24 -18.72
CA LEU A 34 -2.83 10.61 -19.55
C LEU A 34 -1.69 11.22 -18.73
N LEU A 35 -2.02 12.11 -17.78
CA LEU A 35 -1.05 12.69 -16.87
C LEU A 35 -0.39 11.62 -15.98
N GLY A 36 -1.20 10.67 -15.49
CA GLY A 36 -0.72 9.51 -14.74
C GLY A 36 0.23 8.65 -15.58
N LEU A 37 -0.19 8.19 -16.76
CA LEU A 37 0.64 7.39 -17.66
C LEU A 37 1.99 8.05 -17.95
N PHE A 38 1.97 9.35 -18.28
CA PHE A 38 3.20 10.10 -18.57
C PHE A 38 4.09 10.22 -17.32
N GLY A 39 3.48 10.46 -16.16
CA GLY A 39 4.16 10.52 -14.86
C GLY A 39 4.87 9.21 -14.52
N GLU A 40 4.19 8.06 -14.62
CA GLU A 40 4.78 6.77 -14.26
C GLU A 40 5.90 6.35 -15.20
N VAL A 41 5.78 6.64 -16.51
CA VAL A 41 6.90 6.44 -17.44
C VAL A 41 8.10 7.31 -17.03
N GLY A 42 7.86 8.55 -16.61
CA GLY A 42 8.89 9.43 -16.03
C GLY A 42 9.51 8.86 -14.73
N SER A 43 8.72 8.17 -13.92
CA SER A 43 9.19 7.46 -12.72
C SER A 43 10.10 6.28 -13.09
N VAL A 44 9.72 5.44 -14.07
CA VAL A 44 10.58 4.36 -14.60
C VAL A 44 11.94 4.93 -15.06
N MET A 45 11.91 6.01 -15.85
CA MET A 45 13.12 6.68 -16.33
C MET A 45 13.97 7.25 -15.17
N SER A 46 13.31 7.82 -14.15
CA SER A 46 13.97 8.33 -12.95
C SER A 46 14.67 7.23 -12.15
N THR A 47 14.10 6.03 -12.11
CA THR A 47 14.69 4.85 -11.48
C THR A 47 15.93 4.38 -12.24
N SER A 48 15.92 4.36 -13.58
CA SER A 48 17.14 4.10 -14.38
C SER A 48 18.24 5.14 -14.14
N LYS A 49 17.87 6.42 -14.12
CA LYS A 49 18.82 7.51 -13.81
C LYS A 49 19.47 7.35 -12.43
N LYS A 50 18.70 6.97 -11.41
CA LYS A 50 19.22 6.73 -10.05
C LYS A 50 20.24 5.58 -10.03
N LEU A 51 19.97 4.48 -10.75
CA LEU A 51 20.93 3.37 -10.88
C LEU A 51 22.28 3.84 -11.45
N HIS A 52 22.26 4.68 -12.49
CA HIS A 52 23.46 5.25 -13.09
C HIS A 52 24.25 6.14 -12.11
N ARG A 53 23.54 6.95 -11.32
CA ARG A 53 24.13 7.91 -10.37
C ARG A 53 24.69 7.24 -9.12
N GLU A 54 23.92 6.33 -8.53
CA GLU A 54 24.13 5.83 -7.17
C GLU A 54 24.73 4.41 -7.13
N LYS A 55 24.84 3.75 -8.30
CA LYS A 55 25.49 2.44 -8.50
C LYS A 55 25.03 1.43 -7.44
N GLY A 56 25.97 0.86 -6.67
CA GLY A 56 25.70 -0.19 -5.68
C GLY A 56 24.75 0.23 -4.55
N ALA A 57 24.61 1.53 -4.25
CA ALA A 57 23.69 2.00 -3.20
C ALA A 57 22.21 1.88 -3.60
N PHE A 58 21.90 1.83 -4.91
CA PHE A 58 20.54 1.75 -5.44
C PHE A 58 20.18 0.35 -5.98
N ALA A 59 21.17 -0.53 -6.18
CA ALA A 59 20.99 -1.84 -6.81
C ALA A 59 20.01 -2.77 -6.07
N GLY A 60 19.95 -2.73 -4.74
CA GLY A 60 19.08 -3.60 -3.94
C GLY A 60 17.58 -3.24 -3.99
N GLY A 61 17.24 -1.99 -4.32
CA GLY A 61 15.86 -1.52 -4.47
C GLY A 61 15.41 -1.36 -5.92
N TYR A 62 16.36 -1.18 -6.84
CA TYR A 62 16.12 -0.89 -8.25
C TYR A 62 15.08 -1.80 -8.92
N MET A 63 15.25 -3.13 -8.85
CA MET A 63 14.36 -4.06 -9.55
C MET A 63 12.91 -3.96 -9.06
N ARG A 64 12.71 -3.73 -7.76
CA ARG A 64 11.39 -3.56 -7.16
C ARG A 64 10.77 -2.23 -7.59
N ASP A 65 11.55 -1.16 -7.58
CA ASP A 65 11.08 0.15 -8.01
C ASP A 65 10.69 0.09 -9.50
N VAL A 66 11.52 -0.52 -10.36
CA VAL A 66 11.17 -0.71 -11.79
C VAL A 66 9.92 -1.58 -11.96
N GLU A 67 9.80 -2.68 -11.22
CA GLU A 67 8.60 -3.52 -11.22
C GLU A 67 7.35 -2.71 -10.86
N GLU A 68 7.44 -1.89 -9.82
CA GLU A 68 6.33 -1.05 -9.35
C GLU A 68 5.90 -0.01 -10.39
N GLU A 69 6.86 0.74 -10.95
CA GLU A 69 6.60 1.81 -11.91
C GLU A 69 6.11 1.27 -13.26
N LEU A 70 6.63 0.12 -13.72
CA LEU A 70 6.13 -0.56 -14.93
C LEU A 70 4.70 -1.09 -14.72
N GLY A 71 4.37 -1.52 -13.50
CA GLY A 71 3.03 -1.94 -13.13
C GLY A 71 2.04 -0.78 -13.15
N ASP A 72 2.42 0.38 -12.59
CA ASP A 72 1.59 1.58 -12.60
C ASP A 72 1.40 2.15 -14.00
N THR A 73 2.47 2.12 -14.81
CA THR A 73 2.40 2.43 -16.25
C THR A 73 1.32 1.57 -16.93
N LEU A 74 1.34 0.25 -16.74
CA LEU A 74 0.36 -0.64 -17.35
C LEU A 74 -1.06 -0.40 -16.83
N TRP A 75 -1.21 -0.08 -15.55
CA TRP A 75 -2.51 0.24 -14.96
C TRP A 75 -3.17 1.43 -15.67
N TYR A 76 -2.40 2.49 -15.96
CA TYR A 76 -2.90 3.64 -16.71
C TYR A 76 -3.18 3.31 -18.18
N VAL A 77 -2.41 2.44 -18.84
CA VAL A 77 -2.73 1.96 -20.19
C VAL A 77 -4.06 1.18 -20.17
N ALA A 78 -4.27 0.30 -19.19
CA ALA A 78 -5.54 -0.42 -19.02
C ALA A 78 -6.71 0.56 -18.77
N ALA A 79 -6.48 1.61 -17.97
CA ALA A 79 -7.46 2.67 -17.72
C ALA A 79 -7.80 3.47 -18.99
N LEU A 80 -6.82 3.73 -19.84
CA LEU A 80 -7.02 4.39 -21.12
C LEU A 80 -7.77 3.47 -22.11
N CYS A 81 -7.42 2.18 -22.14
CA CYS A 81 -8.12 1.18 -22.96
C CYS A 81 -9.62 1.11 -22.60
N ARG A 82 -9.98 1.12 -21.31
CA ARG A 82 -11.37 1.15 -20.86
C ARG A 82 -12.15 2.35 -21.43
N ARG A 83 -11.57 3.54 -21.39
CA ARG A 83 -12.18 4.78 -21.91
C ARG A 83 -12.36 4.76 -23.43
N LEU A 84 -11.44 4.11 -24.12
CA LEU A 84 -11.46 3.94 -25.58
C LEU A 84 -12.23 2.70 -26.04
N LYS A 85 -12.76 1.89 -25.12
CA LYS A 85 -13.42 0.59 -25.39
C LYS A 85 -12.52 -0.37 -26.19
N LEU A 86 -11.23 -0.40 -25.86
CA LEU A 86 -10.24 -1.32 -26.40
C LEU A 86 -9.89 -2.40 -25.35
N SER A 87 -9.47 -3.58 -25.78
CA SER A 87 -8.89 -4.60 -24.88
C SER A 87 -7.37 -4.51 -24.89
N LEU A 88 -6.77 -4.43 -23.70
CA LEU A 88 -5.32 -4.48 -23.53
C LEU A 88 -4.75 -5.80 -24.07
N ALA A 89 -5.41 -6.93 -23.77
CA ALA A 89 -5.00 -8.24 -24.27
C ALA A 89 -4.98 -8.29 -25.81
N ASP A 90 -6.00 -7.74 -26.47
CA ASP A 90 -6.06 -7.69 -27.94
C ASP A 90 -4.96 -6.80 -28.53
N LEU A 91 -4.65 -5.66 -27.89
CA LEU A 91 -3.56 -4.79 -28.34
C LEU A 91 -2.20 -5.47 -28.23
N PHE A 92 -1.95 -6.21 -27.13
CA PHE A 92 -0.73 -7.02 -27.00
C PHE A 92 -0.67 -8.10 -28.09
N ALA A 93 -1.77 -8.81 -28.34
CA ALA A 93 -1.82 -9.84 -29.39
C ALA A 93 -1.54 -9.26 -30.78
N GLU A 94 -2.09 -8.08 -31.10
CA GLU A 94 -1.87 -7.38 -32.37
C GLU A 94 -0.41 -6.95 -32.54
N VAL A 95 0.22 -6.39 -31.50
CA VAL A 95 1.64 -6.02 -31.52
C VAL A 95 2.52 -7.26 -31.73
N LEU A 96 2.28 -8.33 -30.98
CA LEU A 96 3.07 -9.56 -31.05
C LEU A 96 2.89 -10.29 -32.40
N GLY A 97 1.78 -10.07 -33.10
CA GLY A 97 1.52 -10.58 -34.45
C GLY A 97 2.21 -9.82 -35.59
N SER A 98 2.80 -8.65 -35.33
CA SER A 98 3.33 -7.73 -36.36
C SER A 98 4.71 -8.11 -36.96
N GLY A 99 5.33 -9.21 -36.51
CA GLY A 99 6.50 -9.82 -37.16
C GLY A 99 7.89 -9.42 -36.61
N ASN A 100 7.97 -8.52 -35.62
CA ASN A 100 9.23 -8.07 -35.00
C ASN A 100 9.69 -8.92 -33.80
N TYR A 101 9.07 -10.08 -33.59
CA TYR A 101 9.30 -10.90 -32.41
C TYR A 101 9.68 -12.33 -32.80
N ALA A 102 10.65 -12.90 -32.10
CA ALA A 102 10.92 -14.33 -32.18
C ALA A 102 9.87 -15.08 -31.36
N VAL A 103 9.22 -16.07 -31.98
CA VAL A 103 8.20 -16.90 -31.35
C VAL A 103 8.71 -18.33 -31.23
N HIS A 104 8.78 -18.82 -30.00
CA HIS A 104 9.13 -20.19 -29.67
C HIS A 104 7.94 -20.90 -29.04
N ILE A 105 7.89 -22.22 -29.19
CA ILE A 105 6.85 -23.05 -28.56
C ILE A 105 7.46 -23.73 -27.33
N ALA A 106 6.87 -23.49 -26.16
CA ALA A 106 7.23 -24.15 -24.92
C ALA A 106 6.17 -25.18 -24.51
N ALA A 107 6.65 -26.35 -24.07
CA ALA A 107 5.80 -27.32 -23.37
C ALA A 107 5.53 -26.81 -21.96
N ASN A 108 4.26 -26.83 -21.54
CA ASN A 108 3.82 -26.33 -20.24
C ASN A 108 3.27 -27.48 -19.38
N SER A 109 3.50 -27.40 -18.07
CA SER A 109 3.11 -28.42 -17.10
C SER A 109 1.62 -28.35 -16.71
N ASP A 110 0.89 -27.29 -17.04
CA ASP A 110 -0.57 -27.24 -16.82
C ASP A 110 -1.28 -28.14 -17.86
N PRO A 111 -1.96 -29.22 -17.45
CA PRO A 111 -2.64 -30.13 -18.39
C PRO A 111 -3.77 -29.45 -19.19
N ARG A 112 -4.31 -28.32 -18.74
CA ARG A 112 -5.34 -27.54 -19.46
C ARG A 112 -4.72 -26.58 -20.49
N HIS A 113 -3.45 -26.24 -20.32
CA HIS A 113 -2.71 -25.34 -21.19
C HIS A 113 -1.36 -25.97 -21.54
N PRO A 114 -1.33 -27.11 -22.28
CA PRO A 114 -0.14 -27.94 -22.45
C PRO A 114 0.96 -27.29 -23.29
N VAL A 115 0.65 -26.19 -23.99
CA VAL A 115 1.56 -25.46 -24.87
C VAL A 115 1.44 -23.97 -24.59
N ALA A 116 2.58 -23.28 -24.60
CA ALA A 116 2.67 -21.82 -24.53
C ALA A 116 3.55 -21.28 -25.66
N GLN A 117 3.24 -20.07 -26.14
CA GLN A 117 4.16 -19.31 -26.99
C GLN A 117 5.08 -18.48 -26.09
N VAL A 118 6.39 -18.62 -26.27
CA VAL A 118 7.42 -17.80 -25.64
C VAL A 118 7.88 -16.80 -26.68
N ILE A 119 7.69 -15.52 -26.37
CA ILE A 119 7.90 -14.44 -27.33
C ILE A 119 8.99 -13.50 -26.79
N SER A 120 9.95 -13.17 -27.63
CA SER A 120 11.03 -12.23 -27.30
C SER A 120 11.18 -11.19 -28.39
N ALA A 121 11.39 -9.94 -28.00
CA ALA A 121 11.80 -8.88 -28.91
C ALA A 121 13.15 -9.25 -29.53
N SER A 122 13.22 -9.19 -30.86
CA SER A 122 14.46 -9.34 -31.63
C SER A 122 15.26 -8.04 -31.57
N ASP A 123 16.59 -8.13 -31.64
CA ASP A 123 17.51 -6.96 -31.69
C ASP A 123 17.26 -5.93 -30.57
N LEU A 124 17.15 -6.42 -29.33
CA LEU A 124 16.84 -5.59 -28.15
C LEU A 124 17.91 -4.50 -27.92
N ALA A 125 17.48 -3.24 -27.99
CA ALA A 125 18.32 -2.10 -27.67
C ALA A 125 18.67 -2.02 -26.17
N PRO A 126 19.75 -1.32 -25.78
CA PRO A 126 20.04 -1.05 -24.37
C PRO A 126 18.86 -0.37 -23.66
N LEU A 127 18.68 -0.68 -22.38
CA LEU A 127 17.53 -0.22 -21.58
C LEU A 127 17.29 1.29 -21.70
N ASP A 128 18.33 2.12 -21.59
CA ASP A 128 18.16 3.57 -21.68
C ASP A 128 17.60 4.04 -23.04
N THR A 129 18.01 3.40 -24.13
CA THR A 129 17.47 3.69 -25.47
C THR A 129 15.98 3.32 -25.54
N VAL A 130 15.62 2.17 -24.96
CA VAL A 130 14.22 1.73 -24.88
C VAL A 130 13.40 2.70 -24.02
N LEU A 131 13.92 3.15 -22.88
CA LEU A 131 13.24 4.07 -21.98
C LEU A 131 13.05 5.46 -22.61
N LEU A 132 14.01 5.97 -23.37
CA LEU A 132 13.85 7.21 -24.14
C LEU A 132 12.72 7.09 -25.17
N ARG A 133 12.66 5.97 -25.91
CA ARG A 133 11.55 5.68 -26.83
C ARG A 133 10.22 5.56 -26.10
N LEU A 134 10.19 4.93 -24.92
CA LEU A 134 8.99 4.77 -24.12
C LEU A 134 8.43 6.14 -23.69
N GLY A 135 9.29 7.03 -23.22
CA GLY A 135 8.95 8.41 -22.90
C GLY A 135 8.46 9.21 -24.10
N GLU A 136 9.05 9.02 -25.28
CA GLU A 136 8.57 9.63 -26.52
C GLU A 136 7.15 9.13 -26.88
N ARG A 137 6.91 7.81 -26.77
CA ARG A 137 5.61 7.22 -27.08
C ARG A 137 4.53 7.63 -26.08
N SER A 138 4.85 7.75 -24.79
CA SER A 138 3.89 8.30 -23.82
C SER A 138 3.57 9.78 -24.10
N ALA A 139 4.57 10.60 -24.46
CA ALA A 139 4.36 12.01 -24.79
C ALA A 139 3.40 12.19 -25.98
N ARG A 140 3.49 11.34 -27.00
CA ARG A 140 2.60 11.40 -28.18
C ARG A 140 1.13 11.22 -27.82
N LEU A 141 0.82 10.43 -26.78
CA LEU A 141 -0.56 10.23 -26.32
C LEU A 141 -1.18 11.48 -25.68
N LEU A 142 -0.37 12.44 -25.21
CA LEU A 142 -0.86 13.68 -24.59
C LEU A 142 -1.53 14.65 -25.59
N GLY A 143 -1.16 14.59 -26.87
CA GLY A 143 -1.52 15.59 -27.87
C GLY A 143 -2.62 15.16 -28.84
N VAL A 144 -3.32 14.06 -28.59
CA VAL A 144 -4.21 13.41 -29.56
C VAL A 144 -5.66 13.44 -29.08
N GLU A 145 -6.59 13.57 -30.03
CA GLU A 145 -8.01 13.39 -29.75
C GLU A 145 -8.26 11.97 -29.25
N MET A 146 -8.93 11.85 -28.10
CA MET A 146 -9.08 10.59 -27.38
C MET A 146 -10.25 9.77 -27.93
N GLU A 147 -10.15 9.43 -29.20
CA GLU A 147 -11.02 8.51 -29.92
C GLU A 147 -10.26 7.22 -30.27
N ALA A 148 -10.97 6.09 -30.29
CA ALA A 148 -10.33 4.78 -30.53
C ALA A 148 -9.54 4.73 -31.86
N LYS A 149 -10.06 5.35 -32.92
CA LYS A 149 -9.44 5.33 -34.25
C LYS A 149 -8.08 6.05 -34.30
N THR A 150 -7.94 7.14 -33.56
CA THR A 150 -6.74 7.98 -33.52
C THR A 150 -5.75 7.51 -32.44
N ALA A 151 -6.25 7.07 -31.29
CA ALA A 151 -5.43 6.63 -30.17
C ALA A 151 -4.89 5.21 -30.33
N LYS A 152 -5.62 4.28 -30.97
CA LYS A 152 -5.20 2.87 -31.10
C LYS A 152 -3.81 2.70 -31.74
N PRO A 153 -3.47 3.36 -32.88
CA PRO A 153 -2.13 3.24 -33.46
C PRO A 153 -1.01 3.68 -32.49
N LEU A 154 -1.25 4.74 -31.72
CA LEU A 154 -0.29 5.25 -30.73
C LEU A 154 -0.14 4.31 -29.53
N LEU A 155 -1.23 3.65 -29.13
CA LEU A 155 -1.19 2.62 -28.09
C LEU A 155 -0.45 1.37 -28.54
N LEU A 156 -0.61 0.93 -29.80
CA LEU A 156 0.17 -0.18 -30.36
C LEU A 156 1.66 0.14 -30.37
N ASP A 157 2.03 1.34 -30.82
CA ASP A 157 3.42 1.84 -30.77
C ASP A 157 3.95 1.86 -29.33
N PHE A 158 3.15 2.35 -28.38
CA PHE A 158 3.53 2.37 -26.97
C PHE A 158 3.75 0.96 -26.41
N ILE A 159 2.82 0.03 -26.66
CA ILE A 159 2.86 -1.35 -26.17
C ILE A 159 4.08 -2.09 -26.72
N ALA A 160 4.43 -1.89 -27.99
CA ALA A 160 5.64 -2.46 -28.57
C ALA A 160 6.90 -2.07 -27.78
N VAL A 161 7.05 -0.77 -27.47
CA VAL A 161 8.18 -0.28 -26.66
C VAL A 161 8.09 -0.72 -25.20
N TYR A 162 6.88 -0.81 -24.65
CA TYR A 162 6.68 -1.31 -23.28
C TYR A 162 7.13 -2.77 -23.13
N ILE A 163 6.86 -3.62 -24.12
CA ILE A 163 7.34 -5.02 -24.15
C ILE A 163 8.88 -5.06 -24.22
N GLU A 164 9.50 -4.22 -25.04
CA GLU A 164 10.96 -4.07 -25.05
C GLU A 164 11.49 -3.62 -23.69
N ALA A 165 10.80 -2.69 -23.01
CA ALA A 165 11.21 -2.17 -21.70
C ALA A 165 11.15 -3.26 -20.61
N LEU A 166 10.11 -4.10 -20.62
CA LEU A 166 10.02 -5.28 -19.76
C LEU A 166 11.20 -6.23 -20.00
N GLN A 167 11.51 -6.55 -21.26
CA GLN A 167 12.61 -7.46 -21.57
C GLN A 167 13.97 -6.86 -21.23
N ALA A 168 14.20 -5.57 -21.52
CA ALA A 168 15.46 -4.88 -21.28
C ALA A 168 15.75 -4.61 -19.79
N SER A 169 14.71 -4.45 -18.98
CA SER A 169 14.85 -4.26 -17.52
C SER A 169 15.10 -5.56 -16.78
N GLY A 170 14.76 -6.71 -17.37
CA GLY A 170 14.92 -8.02 -16.76
C GLY A 170 13.95 -8.31 -15.63
N VAL A 171 12.93 -7.46 -15.40
CA VAL A 171 11.87 -7.75 -14.42
C VAL A 171 10.91 -8.80 -14.99
N PRO A 172 10.51 -9.82 -14.21
CA PRO A 172 9.50 -10.77 -14.66
C PRO A 172 8.15 -10.07 -14.88
N PHE A 173 7.58 -10.16 -16.08
CA PHE A 173 6.29 -9.50 -16.34
C PHE A 173 5.15 -10.04 -15.45
N SER A 174 5.20 -11.30 -15.06
CA SER A 174 4.23 -11.86 -14.11
C SER A 174 4.32 -11.23 -12.72
N THR A 175 5.50 -10.81 -12.25
CA THR A 175 5.65 -10.10 -10.97
C THR A 175 5.15 -8.66 -11.09
N VAL A 176 5.40 -7.99 -12.22
CA VAL A 176 4.80 -6.67 -12.54
C VAL A 176 3.27 -6.72 -12.45
N LEU A 177 2.63 -7.69 -13.13
CA LEU A 177 1.17 -7.84 -13.10
C LEU A 177 0.66 -8.18 -11.69
N GLY A 178 1.24 -9.20 -11.05
CA GLY A 178 0.80 -9.67 -9.73
C GLY A 178 1.02 -8.65 -8.61
N GLY A 179 2.15 -7.94 -8.66
CA GLY A 179 2.50 -6.86 -7.74
C GLY A 179 1.55 -5.67 -7.90
N ASN A 180 1.28 -5.24 -9.14
CA ASN A 180 0.32 -4.17 -9.41
C ASN A 180 -1.09 -4.55 -8.96
N ILE A 181 -1.60 -5.75 -9.30
CA ILE A 181 -2.91 -6.24 -8.81
C ILE A 181 -2.98 -6.13 -7.29
N THR A 182 -2.04 -6.76 -6.57
CA THR A 182 -2.01 -6.77 -5.10
C THR A 182 -2.03 -5.36 -4.54
N LYS A 183 -1.25 -4.44 -5.12
CA LYS A 183 -1.15 -3.05 -4.69
C LYS A 183 -2.47 -2.29 -4.90
N VAL A 184 -3.02 -2.29 -6.11
CA VAL A 184 -4.20 -1.48 -6.43
C VAL A 184 -5.46 -2.05 -5.78
N THR A 185 -5.60 -3.37 -5.69
CA THR A 185 -6.74 -3.99 -5.00
C THR A 185 -6.65 -3.76 -3.49
N GLY A 186 -5.46 -3.93 -2.89
CA GLY A 186 -5.21 -3.68 -1.48
C GLY A 186 -5.36 -2.21 -1.08
N ARG A 187 -5.31 -1.28 -2.04
CA ARG A 187 -5.54 0.15 -1.81
C ARG A 187 -6.99 0.56 -1.95
N PHE A 188 -7.66 0.11 -3.02
CA PHE A 188 -8.93 0.69 -3.47
C PHE A 188 -10.14 -0.22 -3.27
N LEU A 189 -9.93 -1.53 -3.04
CA LEU A 189 -11.01 -2.47 -2.78
C LEU A 189 -11.10 -2.78 -1.29
N LYS A 190 -12.32 -3.08 -0.84
CA LYS A 190 -12.52 -3.59 0.51
C LYS A 190 -12.14 -5.07 0.53
N PRO A 191 -11.12 -5.48 1.30
CA PRO A 191 -10.75 -6.88 1.43
C PRO A 191 -11.85 -7.66 2.15
N ALA A 192 -11.99 -8.94 1.79
CA ALA A 192 -12.85 -9.86 2.51
C ALA A 192 -12.30 -10.06 3.94
N ALA A 193 -13.17 -10.25 4.92
CA ALA A 193 -12.75 -10.26 6.32
C ALA A 193 -11.87 -11.50 6.64
N GLU A 194 -12.16 -12.60 5.97
CA GLU A 194 -11.46 -13.88 6.00
C GLU A 194 -10.04 -13.84 5.43
N ASP A 195 -9.76 -12.90 4.53
CA ASP A 195 -8.43 -12.72 3.91
C ASP A 195 -7.51 -11.82 4.76
N LEU A 196 -8.05 -11.15 5.78
CA LEU A 196 -7.30 -10.22 6.60
C LEU A 196 -6.53 -10.95 7.71
N PRO A 197 -5.27 -10.55 7.99
CA PRO A 197 -4.46 -11.25 8.97
C PRO A 197 -4.95 -11.04 10.41
N ASP A 198 -4.88 -12.12 11.20
CA ASP A 198 -4.99 -12.11 12.66
C ASP A 198 -3.74 -12.80 13.23
N PHE A 199 -2.76 -11.98 13.63
CA PHE A 199 -1.39 -12.40 13.93
C PHE A 199 -1.23 -13.17 15.25
N ASP A 200 -2.25 -13.14 16.13
CA ASP A 200 -2.15 -13.75 17.46
C ASP A 200 -3.28 -14.72 17.82
N SER A 201 -4.25 -14.94 16.93
CA SER A 201 -5.37 -15.87 17.12
C SER A 201 -5.00 -17.25 17.69
N THR A 202 -3.81 -17.76 17.39
CA THR A 202 -3.33 -19.09 17.84
C THR A 202 -2.58 -19.07 19.17
N PHE A 203 -2.33 -17.90 19.77
CA PHE A 203 -1.58 -17.76 21.03
C PHE A 203 -2.52 -17.87 22.24
N PRO A 204 -1.99 -18.12 23.45
CA PRO A 204 -2.78 -18.05 24.69
C PRO A 204 -3.46 -16.68 24.86
N SER A 205 -4.60 -16.64 25.54
CA SER A 205 -5.42 -15.42 25.71
C SER A 205 -4.66 -14.22 26.30
N GLU A 206 -3.72 -14.49 27.20
CA GLU A 206 -2.85 -13.55 27.88
C GLU A 206 -1.72 -13.00 26.99
N GLU A 207 -1.50 -13.61 25.82
CA GLU A 207 -0.55 -13.17 24.79
C GLU A 207 -1.25 -12.60 23.55
N GLN A 208 -2.58 -12.61 23.53
CA GLN A 208 -3.38 -11.95 22.50
C GLN A 208 -3.61 -10.48 22.86
N LEU A 209 -3.60 -9.62 21.84
CA LEU A 209 -4.23 -8.31 21.94
C LEU A 209 -5.73 -8.50 22.26
N PRO A 210 -6.32 -7.76 23.21
CA PRO A 210 -7.72 -7.93 23.56
C PRO A 210 -8.65 -7.76 22.35
N ARG A 211 -9.65 -8.66 22.21
CA ARG A 211 -10.68 -8.57 21.14
C ARG A 211 -11.42 -7.24 21.22
N THR A 212 -11.71 -6.79 22.43
CA THR A 212 -12.25 -5.46 22.73
C THR A 212 -11.49 -4.85 23.91
N PHE A 213 -11.30 -3.54 23.91
CA PHE A 213 -10.69 -2.83 25.03
C PHE A 213 -11.27 -1.42 25.19
N GLU A 214 -11.27 -0.92 26.43
CA GLU A 214 -11.65 0.44 26.79
C GLU A 214 -10.52 1.11 27.60
N ILE A 215 -9.79 2.02 26.99
CA ILE A 215 -8.70 2.76 27.65
C ILE A 215 -9.20 4.16 28.01
N GLN A 216 -9.24 4.45 29.30
CA GLN A 216 -9.52 5.80 29.79
C GLN A 216 -8.25 6.65 29.70
N ILE A 217 -8.35 7.82 29.07
CA ILE A 217 -7.28 8.82 29.02
C ILE A 217 -7.78 10.08 29.73
N THR A 218 -7.06 10.53 30.76
CA THR A 218 -7.40 11.74 31.51
C THR A 218 -6.22 12.68 31.60
N GLN A 219 -6.41 13.97 31.29
CA GLN A 219 -5.44 15.01 31.60
C GLN A 219 -5.58 15.48 33.04
N ARG A 220 -4.47 15.55 33.77
CA ARG A 220 -4.43 16.09 35.15
C ARG A 220 -4.00 17.57 35.17
N PRO A 221 -4.12 18.28 36.30
CA PRO A 221 -3.72 19.68 36.42
C PRO A 221 -2.25 19.98 36.08
N ASN A 222 -1.37 18.98 36.15
CA ASN A 222 0.03 19.10 35.71
C ASN A 222 0.21 19.08 34.18
N GLY A 223 -0.89 19.08 33.40
CA GLY A 223 -0.87 19.06 31.95
C GLY A 223 -0.57 17.69 31.32
N ARG A 224 -0.26 16.66 32.13
CA ARG A 224 0.07 15.32 31.63
C ARG A 224 -1.17 14.47 31.47
N SER A 225 -1.17 13.63 30.44
CA SER A 225 -2.19 12.60 30.23
C SER A 225 -1.80 11.32 30.98
N TYR A 226 -2.82 10.61 31.47
CA TYR A 226 -2.69 9.37 32.20
C TYR A 226 -3.65 8.35 31.60
N LEU A 227 -3.16 7.14 31.38
CA LEU A 227 -3.95 6.02 30.87
C LEU A 227 -4.44 5.15 32.03
N ARG A 228 -5.69 4.69 31.96
CA ARG A 228 -6.22 3.65 32.84
C ARG A 228 -6.91 2.58 32.04
N TRP A 229 -6.68 1.33 32.42
CA TRP A 229 -7.38 0.17 31.89
C TRP A 229 -7.88 -0.68 33.05
N HIS A 230 -9.17 -1.01 33.04
CA HIS A 230 -9.85 -1.67 34.16
C HIS A 230 -9.59 -0.99 35.53
N GLY A 231 -9.53 0.35 35.55
CA GLY A 231 -9.30 1.16 36.75
C GLY A 231 -7.83 1.28 37.20
N VAL A 232 -6.91 0.53 36.59
CA VAL A 232 -5.48 0.52 36.92
C VAL A 232 -4.71 1.44 35.98
N PHE A 233 -3.73 2.19 36.50
CA PHE A 233 -2.85 3.01 35.65
C PHE A 233 -1.91 2.12 34.84
N ILE A 234 -1.78 2.43 33.56
CA ILE A 234 -0.84 1.75 32.65
C ILE A 234 0.06 2.78 31.98
N GLY A 235 1.31 2.40 31.73
CA GLY A 235 2.32 3.27 31.11
C GLY A 235 2.76 4.44 31.98
N ASP A 236 3.61 5.27 31.39
CA ASP A 236 4.10 6.50 32.00
C ASP A 236 3.21 7.68 31.61
N PRO A 237 3.05 8.72 32.46
CA PRO A 237 2.25 9.89 32.10
C PRO A 237 2.88 10.65 30.93
N LEU A 238 2.09 11.09 29.95
CA LEU A 238 2.62 11.72 28.73
C LEU A 238 2.40 13.24 28.71
N SER A 239 3.29 13.94 28.01
CA SER A 239 3.24 15.38 27.73
C SER A 239 3.51 15.62 26.24
N ASP A 240 3.23 16.83 25.77
CA ASP A 240 3.45 17.18 24.35
C ASP A 240 4.94 17.26 23.99
N ASN A 241 5.83 17.47 24.97
CA ASN A 241 7.29 17.49 24.80
C ASN A 241 7.81 18.45 23.72
N ILE A 242 7.09 19.54 23.46
CA ILE A 242 7.46 20.60 22.51
C ILE A 242 7.02 21.97 23.04
N ALA A 243 7.59 23.05 22.49
CA ALA A 243 7.33 24.43 22.90
C ALA A 243 5.91 24.91 22.59
N ASP A 244 5.35 24.53 21.44
CA ASP A 244 3.98 24.84 21.04
C ASP A 244 3.10 23.57 21.16
N PRO A 245 2.27 23.45 22.21
CA PRO A 245 1.53 22.23 22.51
C PRO A 245 0.59 21.79 21.37
N ASP A 246 0.94 20.71 20.68
CA ASP A 246 0.16 20.17 19.55
C ASP A 246 -0.77 19.01 19.94
N GLY A 247 -0.84 18.67 21.24
CA GLY A 247 -1.67 17.60 21.77
C GLY A 247 -1.04 16.21 21.67
N TYR A 248 0.25 16.09 21.34
CA TYR A 248 0.95 14.79 21.25
C TYR A 248 0.88 13.96 22.54
N ARG A 249 0.53 14.53 23.70
CA ARG A 249 0.22 13.75 24.91
C ARG A 249 -0.89 12.71 24.75
N PHE A 250 -1.70 12.78 23.69
CA PHE A 250 -2.75 11.80 23.38
C PHE A 250 -2.38 10.81 22.27
N HIS A 251 -1.10 10.74 21.85
CA HIS A 251 -0.67 9.93 20.70
C HIS A 251 -0.87 8.42 20.86
N ASP A 252 -0.97 7.89 22.09
CA ASP A 252 -1.25 6.46 22.31
C ASP A 252 -2.54 5.97 21.63
N VAL A 253 -3.47 6.87 21.32
CA VAL A 253 -4.65 6.60 20.49
C VAL A 253 -4.25 5.94 19.16
N PHE A 254 -3.10 6.28 18.57
CA PHE A 254 -2.62 5.70 17.32
C PHE A 254 -2.20 4.23 17.49
N HIS A 255 -1.52 3.90 18.59
CA HIS A 255 -1.17 2.51 18.91
C HIS A 255 -2.42 1.66 19.19
N PHE A 256 -3.43 2.25 19.82
CA PHE A 256 -4.74 1.61 20.00
C PHE A 256 -5.45 1.40 18.66
N ALA A 257 -5.36 2.37 17.74
CA ALA A 257 -5.92 2.24 16.39
C ALA A 257 -5.23 1.11 15.62
N ASN A 258 -3.90 1.05 15.67
CA ASN A 258 -3.10 -0.02 15.06
C ASN A 258 -3.50 -1.38 15.64
N ALA A 259 -3.63 -1.51 16.97
CA ALA A 259 -4.05 -2.74 17.62
C ALA A 259 -5.47 -3.18 17.22
N ALA A 260 -6.43 -2.26 17.20
CA ALA A 260 -7.82 -2.58 16.87
C ALA A 260 -8.01 -2.90 15.38
N ILE A 261 -7.32 -2.17 14.49
CA ILE A 261 -7.61 -2.18 13.05
C ILE A 261 -6.63 -3.07 12.28
N LEU A 262 -5.34 -2.99 12.60
CA LEU A 262 -4.28 -3.75 11.96
C LEU A 262 -3.98 -5.07 12.69
N HIS A 263 -4.52 -5.24 13.91
CA HIS A 263 -4.20 -6.35 14.81
C HIS A 263 -2.72 -6.41 15.20
N TRP A 264 -2.05 -5.26 15.11
CA TRP A 264 -0.63 -5.11 15.37
C TRP A 264 -0.40 -3.82 16.15
N SER A 265 0.26 -3.93 17.31
CA SER A 265 0.89 -2.80 17.99
C SER A 265 1.83 -3.35 19.07
N PRO A 266 3.13 -3.47 18.78
CA PRO A 266 4.15 -3.85 19.76
C PRO A 266 4.18 -2.89 20.95
N THR A 267 3.92 -1.59 20.73
CA THR A 267 3.79 -0.59 21.80
C THR A 267 2.64 -0.95 22.73
N PHE A 268 1.44 -1.22 22.18
CA PHE A 268 0.30 -1.57 23.01
C PHE A 268 0.50 -2.90 23.74
N ARG A 269 1.06 -3.94 23.07
CA ARG A 269 1.43 -5.20 23.72
C ARG A 269 2.37 -4.98 24.91
N ALA A 270 3.39 -4.13 24.74
CA ALA A 270 4.34 -3.81 25.80
C ALA A 270 3.70 -3.03 26.96
N LEU A 271 2.75 -2.14 26.64
CA LEU A 271 1.98 -1.35 27.60
C LEU A 271 1.14 -2.25 28.51
N ILE A 272 0.43 -3.23 27.93
CA ILE A 272 -0.46 -4.13 28.66
C ILE A 272 0.19 -5.43 29.13
N LYS A 273 1.48 -5.65 28.83
CA LYS A 273 2.25 -6.86 29.15
C LYS A 273 1.78 -8.14 28.44
N HIS A 274 1.19 -8.03 27.24
CA HIS A 274 0.72 -9.15 26.41
C HIS A 274 1.66 -9.44 25.23
N LYS A 275 2.96 -9.50 25.49
CA LYS A 275 3.93 -9.95 24.47
C LYS A 275 3.83 -11.47 24.30
N ARG A 276 4.08 -11.98 23.10
CA ARG A 276 3.96 -13.41 22.75
C ARG A 276 5.15 -14.24 23.25
N LYS A 277 5.34 -14.27 24.58
CA LYS A 277 6.49 -14.90 25.26
C LYS A 277 6.59 -16.41 25.07
N SER A 278 5.48 -17.08 24.78
CA SER A 278 5.45 -18.52 24.48
C SER A 278 6.24 -18.90 23.23
N LYS A 279 6.49 -17.95 22.30
CA LYS A 279 7.36 -18.13 21.14
C LYS A 279 8.48 -17.08 21.14
N PRO A 280 9.68 -17.39 21.66
CA PRO A 280 10.78 -16.44 21.80
C PRO A 280 11.15 -15.71 20.50
N GLU A 281 11.19 -16.43 19.37
CA GLU A 281 11.45 -15.82 18.06
C GLU A 281 10.43 -14.74 17.67
N VAL A 282 9.15 -14.93 18.01
CA VAL A 282 8.09 -13.94 17.73
C VAL A 282 8.19 -12.76 18.68
N ASP A 283 8.41 -13.02 19.98
CA ASP A 283 8.62 -11.96 20.97
C ASP A 283 9.80 -11.05 20.60
N GLU A 284 10.92 -11.64 20.20
CA GLU A 284 12.13 -10.90 19.81
C GLU A 284 11.91 -10.10 18.52
N ALA A 285 11.38 -10.75 17.47
CA ALA A 285 11.29 -10.14 16.15
C ALA A 285 10.11 -9.18 15.99
N GLN A 286 8.97 -9.45 16.64
CA GLN A 286 7.70 -8.75 16.38
C GLN A 286 7.16 -7.95 17.57
N ASP A 287 7.51 -8.26 18.82
CA ASP A 287 6.92 -7.62 20.02
C ASP A 287 7.91 -6.81 20.87
N SER A 288 9.20 -6.86 20.54
CA SER A 288 10.28 -6.29 21.35
C SER A 288 10.87 -5.02 20.76
N GLY A 289 12.02 -4.57 21.28
CA GLY A 289 12.49 -3.19 21.17
C GLY A 289 12.43 -2.60 19.76
N ARG A 290 12.92 -3.32 18.73
CA ARG A 290 12.93 -2.80 17.36
C ARG A 290 11.53 -2.64 16.77
N ALA A 291 10.62 -3.58 17.04
CA ALA A 291 9.23 -3.50 16.61
C ALA A 291 8.47 -2.36 17.31
N ILE A 292 8.73 -2.14 18.61
CA ILE A 292 8.19 -1.00 19.37
C ILE A 292 8.69 0.32 18.76
N VAL A 293 9.99 0.46 18.50
CA VAL A 293 10.55 1.67 17.87
C VAL A 293 9.94 1.92 16.49
N VAL A 294 9.59 0.86 15.74
CA VAL A 294 8.93 1.00 14.44
C VAL A 294 7.48 1.46 14.59
N ASP A 295 6.70 0.91 15.52
CA ASP A 295 5.32 1.36 15.83
C ASP A 295 5.30 2.84 16.26
N GLU A 296 6.18 3.22 17.19
CA GLU A 296 6.41 4.61 17.60
C GLU A 296 6.81 5.52 16.44
N GLY A 297 7.78 5.08 15.64
CA GLY A 297 8.32 5.84 14.52
C GLY A 297 7.28 6.11 13.43
N VAL A 298 6.45 5.12 13.11
CA VAL A 298 5.33 5.27 12.17
C VAL A 298 4.32 6.27 12.72
N SER A 299 3.89 6.13 13.98
CA SER A 299 2.94 7.05 14.62
C SER A 299 3.46 8.49 14.63
N ALA A 300 4.73 8.70 14.99
CA ALA A 300 5.37 10.02 14.98
C ALA A 300 5.49 10.62 13.58
N TYR A 301 5.85 9.80 12.58
CA TYR A 301 5.96 10.22 11.19
C TYR A 301 4.61 10.66 10.61
N ILE A 302 3.56 9.87 10.85
CA ILE A 302 2.20 10.21 10.43
C ILE A 302 1.71 11.45 11.16
N PHE A 303 1.97 11.58 12.46
CA PHE A 303 1.60 12.76 13.24
C PHE A 303 2.22 14.05 12.67
N SER A 304 3.49 14.01 12.28
CA SER A 304 4.17 15.13 11.62
C SER A 304 3.47 15.56 10.33
N HIS A 305 3.04 14.59 9.51
CA HIS A 305 2.24 14.85 8.30
C HIS A 305 0.84 15.38 8.64
N ALA A 306 0.21 14.84 9.68
CA ALA A 306 -1.14 15.21 10.07
C ALA A 306 -1.21 16.70 10.44
N LYS A 307 -0.17 17.27 11.04
CA LYS A 307 -0.11 18.69 11.41
C LYS A 307 -0.30 19.63 10.22
N THR A 308 0.24 19.30 9.05
CA THR A 308 0.08 20.11 7.83
C THR A 308 -1.27 19.89 7.14
N LEU A 309 -2.01 18.86 7.56
CA LEU A 309 -3.28 18.41 6.98
C LEU A 309 -4.46 18.63 7.94
N ASN A 310 -4.33 19.54 8.90
CA ASN A 310 -5.33 19.79 9.95
C ASN A 310 -5.80 18.50 10.64
N PHE A 311 -4.84 17.63 10.98
CA PHE A 311 -5.06 16.32 11.57
C PHE A 311 -6.06 15.45 10.81
N PHE A 312 -6.11 15.54 9.47
CA PHE A 312 -7.06 14.83 8.60
C PHE A 312 -8.54 15.18 8.84
N GLU A 313 -8.85 16.35 9.42
CA GLU A 313 -10.23 16.81 9.57
C GLU A 313 -10.91 16.95 8.20
N GLY A 314 -12.10 16.36 8.06
CA GLY A 314 -12.89 16.39 6.81
C GLY A 314 -12.34 15.53 5.66
N GLN A 315 -11.25 14.79 5.88
CA GLN A 315 -10.64 13.94 4.85
C GLN A 315 -11.18 12.52 4.89
N ASN A 316 -11.46 11.97 3.71
CA ASN A 316 -11.93 10.58 3.54
C ASN A 316 -10.87 9.65 2.97
N SER A 317 -9.66 10.15 2.73
CA SER A 317 -8.56 9.38 2.17
C SER A 317 -7.21 9.89 2.64
N VAL A 318 -6.23 9.00 2.71
CA VAL A 318 -4.82 9.28 2.96
C VAL A 318 -4.07 9.22 1.62
N SER A 319 -3.09 10.12 1.44
CA SER A 319 -2.28 10.15 0.21
C SER A 319 -1.56 8.83 -0.01
N PHE A 320 -1.41 8.44 -1.28
CA PHE A 320 -0.76 7.19 -1.63
C PHE A 320 0.72 7.19 -1.24
N ASP A 321 1.40 8.34 -1.35
CA ASP A 321 2.81 8.50 -0.95
C ASP A 321 3.02 8.24 0.55
N LEU A 322 2.12 8.74 1.41
CA LEU A 322 2.20 8.49 2.85
C LEU A 322 2.00 7.00 3.14
N LEU A 323 1.03 6.36 2.48
CA LEU A 323 0.79 4.92 2.61
C LEU A 323 1.98 4.07 2.12
N LYS A 324 2.60 4.41 0.99
CA LYS A 324 3.84 3.76 0.51
C LYS A 324 5.00 3.95 1.48
N ALA A 325 5.15 5.15 2.05
CA ALA A 325 6.18 5.42 3.06
C ALA A 325 6.00 4.54 4.30
N ILE A 326 4.76 4.38 4.78
CA ILE A 326 4.43 3.49 5.90
C ILE A 326 4.78 2.04 5.58
N GLN A 327 4.38 1.52 4.40
CA GLN A 327 4.73 0.16 3.98
C GLN A 327 6.24 -0.10 3.96
N ASN A 328 7.03 0.90 3.52
CA ASN A 328 8.49 0.80 3.58
C ASN A 328 9.01 0.77 5.01
N PHE A 329 8.39 1.51 5.93
CA PHE A 329 8.79 1.60 7.33
C PHE A 329 8.54 0.30 8.10
N VAL A 330 7.43 -0.40 7.80
CA VAL A 330 7.02 -1.64 8.47
C VAL A 330 7.49 -2.91 7.76
N ARG A 331 8.35 -2.79 6.75
CA ARG A 331 8.90 -3.95 6.04
C ARG A 331 9.70 -4.87 6.98
N GLY A 332 9.45 -6.17 6.86
CA GLY A 332 10.03 -7.21 7.70
C GLY A 332 9.26 -7.48 9.00
N TYR A 333 8.14 -6.80 9.22
CA TYR A 333 7.22 -7.07 10.33
C TYR A 333 5.93 -7.68 9.82
N GLU A 334 5.24 -8.44 10.66
CA GLU A 334 4.01 -9.15 10.30
C GLU A 334 2.92 -8.21 9.74
N VAL A 335 2.87 -6.96 10.23
CA VAL A 335 1.92 -5.93 9.77
C VAL A 335 2.13 -5.51 8.31
N GLU A 336 3.26 -5.87 7.68
CA GLU A 336 3.45 -5.68 6.23
C GLU A 336 2.43 -6.44 5.39
N GLN A 337 1.82 -7.50 5.95
CA GLN A 337 0.75 -8.27 5.32
C GLN A 337 -0.58 -7.52 5.28
N CYS A 338 -0.73 -6.42 6.04
CA CYS A 338 -1.94 -5.62 6.05
C CYS A 338 -2.07 -4.82 4.74
N PRO A 339 -3.22 -4.90 4.04
CA PRO A 339 -3.46 -4.08 2.86
C PRO A 339 -3.52 -2.58 3.20
N LEU A 340 -3.19 -1.74 2.22
CA LEU A 340 -3.10 -0.28 2.40
C LEU A 340 -4.41 0.36 2.86
N ASN A 341 -5.55 -0.20 2.47
CA ASN A 341 -6.86 0.28 2.92
C ASN A 341 -7.06 0.14 4.45
N LEU A 342 -6.44 -0.85 5.10
CA LEU A 342 -6.49 -1.00 6.55
C LEU A 342 -5.64 0.06 7.24
N TRP A 343 -4.46 0.38 6.69
CA TRP A 343 -3.64 1.50 7.16
C TRP A 343 -4.37 2.83 7.04
N GLU A 344 -5.01 3.11 5.90
CA GLU A 344 -5.86 4.30 5.73
C GLU A 344 -6.98 4.35 6.78
N LYS A 345 -7.67 3.23 7.03
CA LYS A 345 -8.70 3.13 8.06
C LYS A 345 -8.14 3.40 9.46
N ALA A 346 -6.98 2.83 9.80
CA ALA A 346 -6.32 3.01 11.10
C ALA A 346 -5.95 4.46 11.34
N ILE A 347 -5.38 5.12 10.33
CA ILE A 347 -5.02 6.54 10.38
C ILE A 347 -6.27 7.40 10.55
N LEU A 348 -7.25 7.29 9.65
CA LEU A 348 -8.41 8.18 9.68
C LEU A 348 -9.24 8.02 10.96
N GLN A 349 -9.49 6.79 11.44
CA GLN A 349 -10.21 6.58 12.70
C GLN A 349 -9.37 6.98 13.92
N GLY A 350 -8.07 6.70 13.92
CA GLY A 350 -7.17 7.12 14.99
C GLY A 350 -7.14 8.64 15.14
N PHE A 351 -7.04 9.38 14.02
CA PHE A 351 -7.06 10.85 14.04
C PHE A 351 -8.44 11.44 14.39
N GLU A 352 -9.55 10.79 14.02
CA GLU A 352 -10.88 11.19 14.50
C GLU A 352 -10.96 11.12 16.04
N VAL A 353 -10.56 9.99 16.62
CA VAL A 353 -10.55 9.81 18.09
C VAL A 353 -9.55 10.78 18.74
N PHE A 354 -8.39 11.01 18.13
CA PHE A 354 -7.40 11.96 18.62
C PHE A 354 -7.95 13.40 18.67
N ARG A 355 -8.65 13.85 17.61
CA ARG A 355 -9.31 15.17 17.60
C ARG A 355 -10.32 15.31 18.73
N GLN A 356 -11.12 14.27 18.97
CA GLN A 356 -12.10 14.24 20.07
C GLN A 356 -11.42 14.23 21.45
N MET A 357 -10.32 13.51 21.60
CA MET A 357 -9.50 13.52 22.83
C MET A 357 -8.91 14.90 23.11
N ARG A 358 -8.40 15.60 22.08
CA ARG A 358 -7.89 16.96 22.20
C ARG A 358 -8.97 17.96 22.59
N LEU A 359 -10.14 17.88 21.94
CA LEU A 359 -11.26 18.78 22.21
C LEU A 359 -11.75 18.68 23.67
N ASN A 360 -11.71 17.48 24.24
CA ASN A 360 -12.27 17.19 25.56
C ASN A 360 -11.21 17.00 26.66
N ASN A 361 -9.92 17.20 26.36
CA ASN A 361 -8.78 16.93 27.26
C ASN A 361 -8.80 15.52 27.89
N GLY A 362 -9.28 14.53 27.13
CA GLY A 362 -9.45 13.16 27.58
C GLY A 362 -10.75 12.52 27.12
N GLY A 363 -10.98 11.29 27.58
CA GLY A 363 -12.11 10.46 27.17
C GLY A 363 -11.81 8.98 27.36
N ILE A 364 -12.62 8.14 26.73
CA ILE A 364 -12.44 6.70 26.66
C ILE A 364 -12.23 6.32 25.19
N VAL A 365 -11.14 5.61 24.92
CA VAL A 365 -10.87 4.97 23.63
C VAL A 365 -11.45 3.56 23.67
N ILE A 366 -12.33 3.24 22.72
CA ILE A 366 -12.95 1.92 22.59
C ILE A 366 -12.41 1.27 21.31
N GLY A 367 -11.65 0.19 21.46
CA GLY A 367 -11.16 -0.62 20.33
C GLY A 367 -11.93 -1.92 20.20
N ASN A 368 -12.22 -2.32 18.96
CA ASN A 368 -12.84 -3.61 18.62
C ASN A 368 -12.09 -4.24 17.44
N ARG A 369 -11.41 -5.35 17.69
CA ARG A 369 -10.62 -6.10 16.69
C ARG A 369 -11.48 -6.83 15.69
N ASP A 370 -12.62 -7.38 16.11
CA ASP A 370 -13.51 -8.16 15.25
C ASP A 370 -14.18 -7.26 14.20
N GLU A 371 -14.57 -6.04 14.60
CA GLU A 371 -15.08 -5.02 13.68
C GLU A 371 -13.96 -4.23 12.97
N ARG A 372 -12.71 -4.38 13.42
CA ARG A 372 -11.57 -3.52 13.07
C ARG A 372 -11.93 -2.04 13.19
N THR A 373 -12.35 -1.60 14.38
CA THR A 373 -12.73 -0.19 14.63
C THR A 373 -12.14 0.37 15.91
N ILE A 374 -11.96 1.69 15.93
CA ILE A 374 -11.67 2.48 17.13
C ILE A 374 -12.66 3.64 17.23
N ARG A 375 -13.15 3.92 18.43
CA ARG A 375 -14.16 4.96 18.69
C ARG A 375 -13.84 5.73 19.97
N TYR A 376 -14.33 6.95 20.04
CA TYR A 376 -14.28 7.78 21.24
C TYR A 376 -15.60 7.67 22.02
N LYS A 377 -15.49 7.75 23.35
CA LYS A 377 -16.60 7.97 24.25
C LYS A 377 -16.21 9.04 25.25
N GLN A 378 -17.07 10.05 25.42
CA GLN A 378 -16.85 11.09 26.42
C GLN A 378 -16.92 10.48 27.83
N LEU A 379 -16.03 10.93 28.72
CA LEU A 379 -16.16 10.62 30.14
C LEU A 379 -17.48 11.22 30.64
N GLY A 380 -18.36 10.39 31.18
CA GLY A 380 -19.60 10.87 31.78
C GLY A 380 -19.24 11.92 32.83
N GLY A 381 -19.77 13.14 32.69
CA GLY A 381 -19.58 14.17 33.70
C GLY A 381 -20.15 13.62 35.01
N GLU A 382 -19.33 13.54 36.05
CA GLU A 382 -19.87 13.64 37.39
C GLU A 382 -20.65 14.96 37.40
N ARG A 383 -21.98 14.87 37.44
CA ARG A 383 -22.81 16.00 37.86
C ARG A 383 -22.40 16.27 39.31
N THR A 384 -21.41 17.14 39.47
CA THR A 384 -21.15 17.83 40.74
C THR A 384 -22.35 18.66 41.11
#